data_AF-A0A0Q6X1K4-F1
#
_entry.id   AF-A0A0Q6X1K4-F1
#
_cell.length_a   1.000
_cell.length_b   1.000
_cell.length_c   1.000
_cell.angle_alpha   90.00
_cell.angle_beta   90.00
_cell.angle_gamma   90.00
#
_symmetry.space_group_name_H-M   'P 1'
#
loop_
_entity.id
_entity.type
_entity.pdbx_description
1 polymer ?
#
loop_
_entity_poly.entity_id
_entity_poly.type
_entity_poly.pdbx_seq_one_letter_code
_entity_poly.pdbx_strand_id
1 'polypeptide(L)'
;MSWADLSVERMALMLIDSTRHESFRFAPGGRVSATVGVHDGPLAAPVWHWRIVQDHLVIATTPQDGDVVADLHEPTLDGDVLSVRRGAEDACRYQVSWTPAAHARVLP
;
A
#
# COMPACT_ATOMS: atom_id res chain seq x y z
N MET A 1 -15.51 1.21 -6.34
CA MET A 1 -14.90 1.16 -5.00
C MET A 1 -13.90 2.29 -4.95
N SER A 2 -13.80 3.02 -3.84
CA SER A 2 -12.79 4.07 -3.64
C SER A 2 -11.72 3.60 -2.67
N TRP A 3 -10.51 4.18 -2.73
CA TRP A 3 -9.49 3.99 -1.69
C TRP A 3 -9.95 4.48 -0.33
N ALA A 4 -10.83 5.49 -0.26
CA ALA A 4 -11.37 5.98 1.00
C ALA A 4 -12.29 4.96 1.69
N ASP A 5 -12.90 4.05 0.92
CA ASP A 5 -13.74 2.96 1.45
C ASP A 5 -12.88 1.81 1.99
N LEU A 6 -11.63 1.70 1.54
CA LEU A 6 -10.68 0.71 2.01
C LEU A 6 -10.06 1.20 3.31
N SER A 7 -9.93 0.30 4.30
CA SER A 7 -9.31 0.61 5.59
C SER A 7 -7.78 0.73 5.48
N VAL A 8 -7.27 1.57 4.57
CA VAL A 8 -5.88 1.63 4.11
C VAL A 8 -4.88 1.60 5.27
N GLU A 9 -5.14 2.32 6.36
CA GLU A 9 -4.27 2.37 7.54
C GLU A 9 -4.02 1.01 8.25
N ARG A 10 -4.76 -0.03 7.86
CA ARG A 10 -4.67 -1.40 8.38
C ARG A 10 -4.25 -2.39 7.30
N MET A 11 -4.04 -1.92 6.07
CA MET A 11 -3.72 -2.73 4.92
C MET A 11 -2.25 -3.12 4.91
N ALA A 12 -1.98 -4.31 4.43
CA ALA A 12 -0.70 -4.65 3.85
C ALA A 12 -0.90 -5.17 2.43
N LEU A 13 -0.05 -4.69 1.52
CA LEU A 13 -0.02 -5.09 0.11
C LEU A 13 1.29 -5.83 -0.16
N MET A 14 1.22 -6.92 -0.92
CA MET A 14 2.37 -7.63 -1.45
C MET A 14 2.18 -7.80 -2.95
N LEU A 15 3.10 -7.26 -3.74
CA LEU A 15 3.03 -7.28 -5.20
C LEU A 15 3.09 -8.73 -5.71
N ILE A 16 2.17 -9.05 -6.62
CA ILE A 16 2.15 -10.32 -7.34
C ILE A 16 2.93 -10.11 -8.64
N ASP A 17 4.24 -10.36 -8.58
CA ASP A 17 5.18 -10.20 -9.70
C ASP A 17 6.29 -11.25 -9.56
N SER A 18 6.69 -11.87 -10.68
CA SER A 18 7.69 -12.95 -10.70
C SER A 18 9.13 -12.45 -10.55
N THR A 19 9.36 -11.16 -10.71
CA THR A 19 10.69 -10.55 -10.78
C THR A 19 10.90 -9.55 -9.65
N ARG A 20 9.91 -8.69 -9.41
CA ARG A 20 10.00 -7.61 -8.42
C ARG A 20 9.43 -8.05 -7.08
N HIS A 21 10.13 -7.67 -6.02
CA HIS A 21 9.59 -7.70 -4.68
C HIS A 21 9.14 -6.30 -4.31
N GLU A 22 7.85 -6.13 -3.99
CA GLU A 22 7.33 -4.91 -3.41
C GLU A 22 6.29 -5.29 -2.33
N SER A 23 6.45 -4.75 -1.14
CA SER A 23 5.43 -4.83 -0.10
C SER A 23 5.26 -3.49 0.60
N PHE A 24 4.03 -3.20 0.99
CA PHE A 24 3.65 -1.99 1.70
C PHE A 24 2.84 -2.38 2.93
N ARG A 25 3.26 -1.96 4.11
CA ARG A 25 2.46 -2.02 5.33
C ARG A 25 2.09 -0.61 5.75
N PHE A 26 0.81 -0.30 5.63
CA PHE A 26 0.26 0.99 5.97
C PHE A 26 0.00 1.04 7.48
N ALA A 27 0.24 2.19 8.07
CA ALA A 27 -0.02 2.46 9.48
C ALA A 27 -0.86 3.73 9.64
N PRO A 28 -1.59 3.85 10.77
CA PRO A 28 -2.23 5.11 11.15
C PRO A 28 -1.22 6.25 11.21
N GLY A 29 -1.67 7.47 10.89
CA GLY A 29 -0.80 8.66 10.85
C GLY A 29 0.02 8.82 9.55
N GLY A 30 -0.40 8.15 8.47
CA GLY A 30 0.12 8.42 7.12
C GLY A 30 1.54 7.91 6.87
N ARG A 31 1.98 6.85 7.57
CA ARG A 31 3.27 6.19 7.35
C ARG A 31 3.08 4.84 6.66
N VAL A 32 4.03 4.47 5.81
CA VAL A 32 4.09 3.16 5.17
C VAL A 32 5.50 2.60 5.33
N SER A 33 5.60 1.40 5.89
CA SER A 33 6.83 0.61 5.86
C SER A 33 6.82 -0.20 4.59
N ALA A 34 7.87 -0.08 3.77
CA ALA A 34 7.96 -0.78 2.51
C ALA A 34 9.14 -1.75 2.48
N THR A 35 9.06 -2.76 1.61
CA THR A 35 10.22 -3.52 1.15
C THR A 35 10.19 -3.54 -0.36
N VAL A 36 11.26 -3.09 -1.00
CA VAL A 36 11.34 -2.96 -2.46
C VAL A 36 12.65 -3.55 -2.98
N GLY A 37 12.60 -4.19 -4.13
CA GLY A 37 13.76 -4.73 -4.82
C GLY A 37 13.38 -5.82 -5.83
N VAL A 38 14.26 -6.78 -6.02
CA VAL A 38 14.05 -7.93 -6.91
C VAL A 38 14.14 -9.23 -6.12
N HIS A 39 13.41 -10.25 -6.55
CA HIS A 39 13.52 -11.58 -5.94
C HIS A 39 14.96 -12.11 -6.10
N ASP A 40 15.46 -12.75 -5.05
CA ASP A 40 16.84 -13.27 -4.94
C ASP A 40 17.95 -12.22 -5.16
N GLY A 41 17.63 -10.93 -5.05
CA GLY A 41 18.58 -9.84 -5.17
C GLY A 41 18.50 -8.83 -4.03
N PRO A 42 19.10 -7.63 -4.21
CA PRO A 42 19.12 -6.62 -3.17
C PRO A 42 17.71 -6.11 -2.85
N LEU A 43 17.45 -5.98 -1.55
CA LEU A 43 16.22 -5.40 -1.00
C LEU A 43 16.55 -4.14 -0.21
N ALA A 44 15.65 -3.17 -0.28
CA ALA A 44 15.64 -1.98 0.56
C ALA A 44 14.37 -1.96 1.42
N ALA A 45 14.47 -1.44 2.65
CA ALA A 45 13.35 -1.35 3.58
C ALA A 45 13.06 0.11 3.99
N PRO A 46 12.61 0.97 3.07
CA PRO A 46 12.36 2.37 3.37
C PRO A 46 11.08 2.57 4.18
N VAL A 47 11.01 3.71 4.87
CA VAL A 47 9.78 4.24 5.45
C VAL A 47 9.37 5.45 4.65
N TRP A 48 8.14 5.44 4.15
CA TRP A 48 7.55 6.50 3.35
C TRP A 48 6.26 7.00 3.99
N HIS A 49 5.60 7.92 3.31
CA HIS A 49 4.32 8.47 3.69
C HIS A 49 3.24 8.09 2.68
N TRP A 50 2.01 7.97 3.16
CA TRP A 50 0.86 7.74 2.30
C TRP A 50 -0.25 8.74 2.58
N ARG A 51 -1.03 9.03 1.54
CA ARG A 51 -2.24 9.86 1.60
C ARG A 51 -3.19 9.48 0.47
N ILE A 52 -4.46 9.84 0.63
CA ILE A 52 -5.45 9.73 -0.44
C ILE A 52 -5.69 11.13 -1.00
N VAL A 53 -5.49 11.31 -2.31
CA VAL A 53 -5.72 12.58 -3.01
C VAL A 53 -6.56 12.28 -4.24
N GLN A 54 -7.74 12.88 -4.37
CA GLN A 54 -8.63 12.67 -5.53
C GLN A 54 -8.90 11.20 -5.85
N ASP A 55 -9.07 10.36 -4.82
CA ASP A 55 -9.22 8.90 -4.94
C ASP A 55 -8.01 8.17 -5.54
N HIS A 56 -6.81 8.73 -5.35
CA HIS A 56 -5.54 8.05 -5.59
C HIS A 56 -4.85 7.79 -4.26
N LEU A 57 -4.37 6.56 -4.06
CA LEU A 57 -3.46 6.24 -2.98
C LEU A 57 -2.04 6.60 -3.41
N VAL A 58 -1.55 7.72 -2.86
CA VAL A 58 -0.23 8.26 -3.16
C VAL A 58 0.73 7.86 -2.05
N ILE A 59 1.84 7.21 -2.42
CA ILE A 59 2.98 6.93 -1.55
C ILE A 59 4.14 7.84 -1.97
N ALA A 60 4.69 8.60 -1.03
CA ALA A 60 5.73 9.59 -1.28
C ALA A 60 6.81 9.59 -0.20
N THR A 61 8.01 10.09 -0.54
CA THR A 61 9.16 10.14 0.38
C THR A 61 8.94 11.08 1.57
N THR A 62 8.07 12.10 1.43
CA THR A 62 7.67 13.01 2.51
C THR A 62 6.16 13.28 2.46
N PRO A 63 5.53 13.79 3.54
CA PRO A 63 4.07 13.88 3.66
C PRO A 63 3.35 14.81 2.67
N GLN A 64 4.01 15.85 2.14
CA GLN A 64 3.37 16.93 1.38
C GLN A 64 4.00 17.07 -0.02
N ASP A 65 5.30 17.32 -0.09
CA ASP A 65 5.99 17.67 -1.35
C ASP A 65 7.10 16.67 -1.73
N GLY A 66 7.05 15.45 -1.19
CA GLY A 66 8.03 14.42 -1.49
C GLY A 66 7.84 13.82 -2.87
N ASP A 67 8.92 13.25 -3.39
CA ASP A 67 8.88 12.46 -4.62
C ASP A 67 7.87 11.34 -4.49
N VAL A 68 6.99 11.23 -5.50
CA VAL A 68 5.98 10.17 -5.58
C VAL A 68 6.66 8.87 -5.98
N VAL A 69 6.54 7.87 -5.10
CA VAL A 69 7.09 6.52 -5.29
C VAL A 69 6.06 5.58 -5.92
N ALA A 70 4.79 5.75 -5.56
CA ALA A 70 3.69 5.05 -6.16
C ALA A 70 2.45 5.95 -6.15
N ASP A 71 1.73 5.95 -7.27
CA ASP A 71 0.43 6.57 -7.41
C ASP A 71 -0.53 5.47 -7.89
N LEU A 72 -1.38 4.99 -6.98
CA LEU A 72 -2.28 3.88 -7.23
C LEU A 72 -3.73 4.36 -7.32
N HIS A 73 -4.45 3.97 -8.37
CA HIS A 73 -5.84 4.36 -8.60
C HIS A 73 -6.68 3.21 -9.16
N GLU A 74 -7.99 3.44 -9.23
CA GLU A 74 -9.00 2.47 -9.71
C GLU A 74 -8.95 1.11 -8.96
N PRO A 75 -9.03 1.10 -7.62
CA PRO A 75 -8.92 -0.14 -6.85
C PRO A 75 -10.12 -1.07 -7.11
N THR A 76 -9.82 -2.32 -7.47
CA THR A 76 -10.79 -3.41 -7.60
C THR A 76 -10.32 -4.60 -6.77
N LEU A 77 -11.14 -5.02 -5.80
CA LEU A 77 -10.84 -6.13 -4.91
C LEU A 77 -11.63 -7.38 -5.32
N ASP A 78 -10.94 -8.48 -5.55
CA ASP A 78 -11.50 -9.81 -5.77
C ASP A 78 -10.93 -10.78 -4.72
N GLY A 79 -11.75 -11.11 -3.73
CA GLY A 79 -11.31 -11.84 -2.54
C GLY A 79 -10.20 -11.07 -1.79
N ASP A 80 -8.99 -11.62 -1.83
CA ASP A 80 -7.79 -11.08 -1.21
C ASP A 80 -6.80 -10.50 -2.23
N VAL A 81 -7.18 -10.39 -3.50
CA VAL A 81 -6.37 -9.78 -4.55
C VAL A 81 -6.92 -8.41 -4.93
N LEU A 82 -6.08 -7.39 -4.78
CA LEU A 82 -6.36 -6.02 -5.18
C LEU A 82 -5.68 -5.72 -6.51
N SER A 83 -6.48 -5.36 -7.51
CA SER A 83 -6.00 -4.86 -8.80
C SER A 83 -6.13 -3.34 -8.83
N VAL A 84 -5.07 -2.66 -9.26
CA VAL A 84 -4.97 -1.19 -9.33
C VAL A 84 -4.23 -0.78 -10.59
N ARG A 85 -4.40 0.46 -11.01
CA ARG A 85 -3.48 1.13 -11.94
C ARG A 85 -2.40 1.86 -11.16
N ARG A 86 -1.18 1.83 -11.67
CA ARG A 86 -0.02 2.52 -11.13
C ARG A 86 0.52 3.50 -12.17
N GLY A 87 0.50 4.79 -11.84
CA GLY A 87 0.83 5.84 -12.81
C GLY A 87 -0.05 5.76 -14.06
N ALA A 88 0.43 6.25 -15.21
CA ALA A 88 -0.44 6.40 -16.38
C ALA A 88 -1.03 5.08 -16.91
N GLU A 89 -0.29 3.96 -16.90
CA GLU A 89 -0.67 2.78 -17.71
C GLU A 89 -0.38 1.40 -17.10
N ASP A 90 0.30 1.30 -15.95
CA ASP A 90 0.71 -0.01 -15.43
C ASP A 90 -0.35 -0.63 -14.52
N ALA A 91 -0.98 -1.72 -14.98
CA ALA A 91 -1.82 -2.54 -14.11
C ALA A 91 -0.95 -3.33 -13.12
N CYS A 92 -1.24 -3.22 -11.83
CA CYS A 92 -0.57 -3.94 -10.77
C CYS A 92 -1.57 -4.77 -9.96
N ARG A 93 -1.15 -5.93 -9.49
CA ARG A 93 -1.94 -6.79 -8.62
C ARG A 93 -1.20 -7.03 -7.32
N TYR A 94 -1.91 -6.88 -6.21
CA TYR A 94 -1.38 -7.07 -4.88
C TYR A 94 -2.20 -8.11 -4.14
N GLN A 95 -1.51 -9.02 -3.46
CA GLN A 95 -2.09 -9.78 -2.37
C GLN A 95 -2.33 -8.82 -1.20
N VAL A 96 -3.56 -8.78 -0.70
CA VAL A 96 -3.97 -7.94 0.42
C VAL A 96 -4.09 -8.76 1.69
N SER A 97 -3.64 -8.18 2.78
CA SER A 97 -3.97 -8.63 4.12
C SER A 97 -4.34 -7.45 5.00
N TRP A 98 -5.16 -7.70 6.02
CA TRP A 98 -5.62 -6.68 6.95
C TRP A 98 -5.11 -6.98 8.34
N THR A 99 -4.56 -5.97 9.01
CA THR A 99 -4.25 -6.07 10.42
C THR A 99 -5.57 -6.08 11.21
N PRO A 100 -5.81 -7.06 12.09
CA PRO A 100 -7.01 -7.11 12.91
C PRO A 100 -7.18 -5.82 13.71
N ALA A 101 -8.43 -5.47 14.02
CA ALA A 101 -8.67 -4.30 14.85
C ALA A 101 -8.08 -4.65 16.20
N ALA A 102 -7.30 -3.76 16.80
CA ALA A 102 -7.00 -3.94 18.21
C ALA A 102 -8.35 -4.00 18.93
N HIS A 103 -8.76 -5.19 19.38
CA HIS A 103 -9.87 -5.31 20.30
C HIS A 103 -9.46 -4.48 21.50
N ALA A 104 -10.16 -3.37 21.74
CA ALA A 104 -10.04 -2.65 22.99
C ALA A 104 -10.31 -3.68 24.09
N ARG A 105 -9.24 -4.13 24.75
CA ARG A 105 -9.33 -5.03 25.88
C ARG A 105 -9.96 -4.18 26.98
N VAL A 106 -11.28 -4.24 27.09
CA VAL A 106 -12.00 -3.72 28.26
C VAL A 106 -11.47 -4.53 29.43
N LEU A 107 -10.56 -3.93 30.19
CA LEU A 107 -10.17 -4.48 31.48
C LEU A 107 -11.38 -4.33 32.40
N PRO A 108 -11.76 -5.38 33.15
CA PRO A 108 -12.86 -5.34 34.11
C PRO A 108 -12.58 -4.38 35.27
#